data_AF-A0A2K9LKB1-F1
#
_entry.id   AF-A0A2K9LKB1-F1
#
_cell.length_a   1.000
_cell.length_b   1.000
_cell.length_c   1.000
_cell.angle_alpha   90.00
_cell.angle_beta   90.00
_cell.angle_gamma   90.00
#
_symmetry.space_group_name_H-M   'P 1'
#
loop_
_entity.id
_entity.type
_entity.pdbx_description
1 polymer ?
#
loop_
_entity_poly.entity_id
_entity_poly.type
_entity_poly.pdbx_seq_one_letter_code
_entity_poly.pdbx_strand_id
1 'polypeptide(L)'
;MNRQENLVNRILELVQDRLPQDIGELGQDLRHNLSSVIKESLSRMDLVTREEFDIQTKVLARTRQRLEDLEKQVSELEQSSTDQA
;
A
#
# COMPACT_ATOMS: atom_id res chain seq x y z
N MET A 1 1.32 -16.83 2.48
CA MET A 1 2.65 -16.66 3.09
C MET A 1 3.76 -16.30 2.08
N ASN A 2 3.55 -16.30 0.75
CA ASN A 2 4.66 -16.08 -0.22
C ASN A 2 4.74 -14.66 -0.87
N ARG A 3 4.10 -13.62 -0.30
CA ARG A 3 4.01 -12.29 -0.98
C ARG A 3 5.25 -11.41 -0.80
N GLN A 4 5.89 -11.43 0.37
CA GLN A 4 7.17 -10.73 0.59
C GLN A 4 8.30 -11.35 -0.24
N GLU A 5 8.28 -12.68 -0.40
CA GLU A 5 9.22 -13.39 -1.27
C GLU A 5 9.11 -12.92 -2.73
N ASN A 6 7.89 -12.71 -3.24
CA ASN A 6 7.67 -12.20 -4.60
C ASN A 6 8.21 -10.76 -4.80
N LEU A 7 8.07 -9.88 -3.80
CA LEU A 7 8.61 -8.51 -3.86
C LEU A 7 10.14 -8.52 -3.86
N VAL A 8 10.74 -9.32 -2.97
CA VAL A 8 12.19 -9.46 -2.88
C VAL A 8 12.76 -10.06 -4.15
N ASN A 9 12.12 -11.09 -4.71
CA ASN A 9 12.54 -11.71 -5.97
C ASN A 9 12.49 -10.71 -7.14
N ARG A 10 11.43 -9.90 -7.24
CA ARG A 10 11.35 -8.83 -8.26
C ARG A 10 12.44 -7.78 -8.11
N ILE A 11 12.77 -7.39 -6.87
CA ILE A 11 13.86 -6.44 -6.63
C ILE A 11 15.21 -7.07 -6.99
N LEU A 12 15.41 -8.35 -6.67
CA LEU A 12 16.61 -9.09 -7.05
C LEU A 12 16.77 -9.23 -8.56
N GLU A 13 15.68 -9.42 -9.32
CA GLU A 13 15.70 -9.42 -10.79
C GLU A 13 16.10 -8.05 -11.34
N LEU A 14 15.48 -6.97 -10.85
CA LEU A 14 15.81 -5.59 -11.27
C LEU A 14 17.25 -5.17 -10.94
N VAL A 15 17.81 -5.72 -9.87
CA VAL A 15 19.22 -5.51 -9.51
C VAL A 15 20.13 -6.35 -10.41
N GLN A 16 19.76 -7.60 -10.70
CA GLN A 16 20.51 -8.47 -11.62
C GLN A 16 20.61 -7.90 -13.02
N ASP A 17 19.51 -7.35 -13.56
CA ASP A 17 19.48 -6.73 -14.89
C ASP A 17 20.40 -5.49 -15.00
N ARG A 18 20.83 -4.93 -13.87
CA ARG A 18 21.71 -3.75 -13.80
C ARG A 18 23.12 -4.04 -13.29
N LEU A 19 23.40 -5.26 -12.85
CA LEU A 19 24.74 -5.66 -12.42
C LEU A 19 25.55 -6.22 -13.62
N PRO A 20 26.84 -5.89 -13.74
CA PRO A 20 27.68 -6.47 -14.78
C PRO A 20 27.78 -8.00 -14.62
N GLN A 21 27.80 -8.74 -15.73
CA GLN A 21 27.76 -10.21 -15.74
C GLN A 21 29.03 -10.86 -15.15
N ASP A 22 30.11 -10.10 -14.97
CA ASP A 22 31.44 -10.58 -14.58
C ASP A 22 31.61 -10.95 -13.09
N ILE A 23 30.56 -10.88 -12.27
CA ILE A 23 30.67 -11.06 -10.80
C ILE A 23 30.55 -12.53 -10.35
N GLY A 24 30.29 -13.50 -11.24
CA GLY A 24 30.43 -14.94 -10.95
C GLY A 24 29.84 -15.44 -9.60
N GLU A 25 30.58 -16.31 -8.89
CA GLU A 25 30.22 -16.84 -7.55
C GLU A 25 30.09 -15.74 -6.48
N LEU A 26 30.95 -14.71 -6.52
CA LEU A 26 30.85 -13.55 -5.62
C LEU A 26 29.50 -12.85 -5.75
N GLY A 27 28.93 -12.82 -6.97
CA GLY A 27 27.61 -12.28 -7.22
C GLY A 27 26.49 -13.10 -6.59
N GLN A 28 26.68 -14.41 -6.37
CA GLN A 28 25.67 -15.27 -5.77
C GLN A 28 25.55 -15.04 -4.26
N ASP A 29 26.69 -14.93 -3.56
CA ASP A 29 26.72 -14.57 -2.14
C ASP A 29 26.23 -13.13 -1.91
N LEU A 30 26.61 -12.21 -2.80
CA LEU A 30 26.13 -10.82 -2.75
C LEU A 30 24.60 -10.76 -2.91
N ARG A 31 24.03 -11.54 -3.85
CA ARG A 31 22.57 -11.66 -4.04
C ARG A 31 21.88 -12.21 -2.81
N HIS A 32 22.45 -13.23 -2.17
CA HIS A 32 21.88 -13.82 -0.96
C HIS A 32 21.84 -12.79 0.19
N ASN A 33 22.97 -12.11 0.43
CA ASN A 33 23.06 -11.07 1.45
C ASN A 33 22.14 -9.89 1.16
N LEU A 34 22.07 -9.44 -0.10
CA LEU A 34 21.17 -8.36 -0.51
C LEU A 34 19.69 -8.74 -0.34
N SER A 35 19.31 -9.98 -0.70
CA SER A 35 17.96 -10.51 -0.48
C SER A 35 17.57 -10.45 0.99
N SER A 36 18.47 -10.88 1.88
CA SER A 36 18.26 -10.89 3.32
C SER A 36 18.10 -9.48 3.89
N VAL A 37 18.95 -8.53 3.47
CA VAL A 37 18.85 -7.12 3.89
C VAL A 37 17.55 -6.48 3.39
N ILE A 38 17.14 -6.74 2.15
CA ILE A 38 15.88 -6.22 1.60
C ILE A 38 14.68 -6.83 2.34
N LYS A 39 14.69 -8.14 2.61
CA LYS A 39 13.64 -8.80 3.40
C LYS A 39 13.52 -8.19 4.79
N GLU A 40 14.64 -7.98 5.46
CA GLU A 40 14.67 -7.38 6.79
C GLU A 40 14.16 -5.93 6.77
N SER A 41 14.61 -5.14 5.80
CA SER A 41 14.17 -3.75 5.64
C SER A 41 12.67 -3.65 5.35
N LEU A 42 12.15 -4.45 4.42
CA LEU A 42 10.72 -4.50 4.10
C LEU A 42 9.88 -5.03 5.28
N SER A 43 10.42 -5.94 6.07
CA SER A 43 9.75 -6.43 7.29
C SER A 43 9.67 -5.37 8.39
N ARG A 44 10.57 -4.38 8.39
CA ARG A 44 10.56 -3.25 9.33
C ARG A 44 9.69 -2.09 8.85
N MET A 45 9.22 -2.11 7.59
CA MET A 45 8.25 -1.16 7.08
C MET A 45 6.84 -1.65 7.42
N ASP A 46 5.95 -0.74 7.86
CA ASP A 46 4.54 -1.03 8.11
C ASP A 46 3.77 -1.23 6.79
N LEU A 47 4.15 -2.26 6.04
CA LEU A 47 3.59 -2.57 4.73
C LEU A 47 2.19 -3.15 4.90
N VAL A 48 1.18 -2.39 4.49
CA VAL A 48 -0.17 -2.91 4.30
C VAL A 48 -0.26 -3.62 2.95
N THR A 49 -1.04 -4.69 2.89
CA THR A 49 -1.27 -5.38 1.62
C THR A 49 -2.10 -4.51 0.69
N ARG A 50 -1.96 -4.73 -0.63
CA ARG A 50 -2.78 -4.01 -1.61
C ARG A 50 -4.28 -4.24 -1.41
N GLU A 51 -4.65 -5.43 -0.95
CA GLU A 51 -6.03 -5.78 -0.60
C GLU A 51 -6.55 -4.97 0.58
N GLU A 52 -5.76 -4.84 1.66
CA GLU A 52 -6.11 -3.99 2.81
C GLU A 52 -6.20 -2.51 2.41
N PHE A 53 -5.30 -2.04 1.56
CA PHE A 53 -5.36 -0.69 1.00
C PHE A 53 -6.63 -0.46 0.18
N ASP A 54 -6.99 -1.40 -0.70
CA ASP A 54 -8.20 -1.33 -1.52
C ASP A 54 -9.47 -1.37 -0.64
N ILE A 55 -9.46 -2.15 0.44
CA ILE A 55 -10.54 -2.18 1.44
C ILE A 55 -10.67 -0.82 2.14
N GLN A 56 -9.57 -0.24 2.63
CA GLN A 56 -9.60 1.06 3.29
C GLN A 56 -10.09 2.17 2.35
N THR A 57 -9.69 2.12 1.08
CA THR A 57 -10.17 3.04 0.04
C THR A 57 -11.68 2.95 -0.14
N LYS A 58 -12.25 1.74 -0.17
CA LYS A 58 -13.70 1.53 -0.25
C LYS A 58 -14.43 2.04 0.99
N VAL A 59 -13.86 1.82 2.18
CA VAL A 59 -14.42 2.35 3.43
C VAL A 59 -14.45 3.87 3.38
N LEU A 60 -13.35 4.52 2.98
CA LEU A 60 -13.28 5.98 2.83
C LEU A 60 -14.29 6.53 1.83
N ALA A 61 -14.47 5.87 0.68
CA ALA A 61 -15.48 6.26 -0.31
C ALA A 61 -16.89 6.21 0.29
N ARG A 62 -17.21 5.13 1.04
CA ARG A 62 -18.51 4.99 1.71
C ARG A 62 -18.73 6.02 2.81
N THR A 63 -17.70 6.35 3.59
CA THR A 63 -17.80 7.37 4.63
C THR A 63 -18.03 8.74 4.03
N ARG A 64 -17.39 9.06 2.89
CA ARG A 64 -17.60 10.31 2.17
C ARG A 64 -19.04 10.44 1.67
N GLN A 65 -19.58 9.39 1.04
CA GLN A 65 -20.96 9.39 0.59
C GLN A 65 -21.94 9.62 1.75
N ARG A 66 -21.74 8.92 2.87
CA ARG A 66 -22.58 9.09 4.06
C ARG A 66 -22.48 10.48 4.67
N LEU A 67 -21.29 11.09 4.62
CA LEU A 67 -21.10 12.45 5.09
C LEU A 67 -21.89 13.44 4.24
N GLU A 68 -21.81 13.32 2.91
CA GLU A 68 -22.57 14.15 1.97
C GLU A 68 -24.09 14.01 2.17
N ASP A 69 -24.57 12.78 2.38
CA ASP A 69 -26.00 12.53 2.65
C ASP A 69 -26.47 13.15 3.97
N LEU A 70 -25.62 13.14 5.00
CA LEU A 70 -25.92 13.74 6.30
C LEU A 70 -25.86 15.27 6.23
N GLU A 71 -24.87 15.85 5.55
CA GLU A 71 -24.78 17.30 5.29
C GLU A 71 -26.03 17.80 4.58
N LYS A 72 -26.54 17.05 3.60
CA LYS A 72 -27.78 17.37 2.92
C LYS A 72 -28.99 17.34 3.86
N GLN A 73 -29.12 16.28 4.66
CA GLN A 73 -30.21 16.16 5.65
C GLN A 73 -30.18 17.31 6.67
N VAL A 74 -29.00 17.68 7.17
CA VAL A 74 -28.84 18.81 8.09
C VAL A 74 -29.26 20.10 7.40
N SER A 75 -28.82 20.35 6.17
CA SER A 75 -29.21 21.54 5.42
C SER A 75 -30.73 21.64 5.18
N GLU A 76 -31.38 20.53 4.83
CA GLU A 76 -32.84 20.46 4.69
C GLU A 76 -33.56 20.77 6.02
N LEU A 77 -33.04 20.24 7.14
CA LEU A 77 -33.58 20.52 8.48
C LEU A 77 -33.38 21.97 8.90
N GLU A 78 -32.21 22.55 8.64
CA GLU A 78 -31.92 23.97 8.93
C GLU A 78 -32.81 24.92 8.11
N GLN A 79 -33.07 24.60 6.84
CA GLN A 79 -33.98 25.36 5.99
C GLN A 79 -35.43 25.26 6.50
N SER A 80 -35.90 24.05 6.80
CA SER A 80 -37.26 23.84 7.33
C SER A 80 -37.49 24.49 8.69
N SER A 81 -36.45 24.59 9.52
CA SER A 81 -36.51 25.23 10.84
C SER A 81 -36.45 26.76 10.74
N THR A 82 -35.79 27.30 9.71
CA THR A 82 -35.73 28.74 9.45
C THR A 82 -37.02 29.28 8.84
N ASP A 83 -37.72 28.48 8.01
CA ASP A 83 -39.03 28.84 7.43
C ASP A 83 -40.18 28.82 8.46
N GLN A 84 -39.97 28.28 9.66
CA GLN A 84 -40.98 28.21 10.73
C GLN A 84 -40.83 29.30 11.81
N ALA A 85 -39.85 30.21 11.69
CA ALA A 85 -39.61 31.31 12.63
C ALA A 85 -39.96 32.67 12.00
#